data_AF-A0A2U2CNG2-F1
#
_entry.id   AF-A0A2U2CNG2-F1
#
_cell.length_a   1.000
_cell.length_b   1.000
_cell.length_c   1.000
_cell.angle_alpha   90.00
_cell.angle_beta   90.00
_cell.angle_gamma   90.00
#
_symmetry.space_group_name_H-M   'P 1'
#
loop_
_entity.id
_entity.type
_entity.pdbx_description
1 polymer ?
#
loop_
_entity_poly.entity_id
_entity_poly.type
_entity_poly.pdbx_seq_one_letter_code
_entity_poly.pdbx_strand_id
1 'polypeptide(L)'
;MLDDVAEPPMTLERMGRILHALDPELQSAPNAFQLTIREVTVIVVFDEAADRMRAIAPVRPAEGLEEAELIRMMQANFDSALDARYAIAQEALWAAFIHPLSPLERDEMISGIGQVVNLVLSYGTLYSGGGLVYGGGDSQKLQRELIDELLEKGQEI
;
A
#
# COMPACT_ATOMS: atom_id res chain seq x y z
N MET A 1 30.58 -1.57 -15.87
CA MET A 1 29.15 -1.54 -16.23
C MET A 1 28.65 -2.94 -16.00
N LEU A 2 27.84 -3.15 -14.97
CA LEU A 2 27.09 -4.40 -14.84
C LEU A 2 26.00 -4.33 -15.91
N ASP A 3 25.94 -5.33 -16.77
CA ASP A 3 24.89 -5.41 -17.78
C ASP A 3 23.53 -5.41 -17.07
N ASP A 4 22.74 -4.39 -17.37
CA ASP A 4 21.37 -4.22 -16.92
C ASP A 4 20.50 -5.20 -17.72
N VAL A 5 20.60 -6.48 -17.37
CA VAL A 5 19.76 -7.51 -17.97
C VAL A 5 18.36 -7.31 -17.38
N ALA A 6 17.43 -6.84 -18.21
CA ALA A 6 16.03 -6.69 -17.87
C ALA A 6 15.51 -7.94 -17.14
N GLU A 7 14.82 -7.74 -16.01
CA GLU A 7 14.31 -8.83 -15.20
C GLU A 7 13.32 -9.68 -16.03
N PRO A 8 13.35 -11.03 -15.93
CA PRO A 8 12.35 -11.84 -16.61
C PRO A 8 10.93 -11.45 -16.17
N PRO A 9 9.92 -11.53 -17.07
CA PRO A 9 8.53 -11.19 -16.74
C PRO A 9 8.04 -11.90 -15.47
N MET A 10 7.12 -11.27 -14.74
CA MET A 10 6.50 -11.94 -13.60
C MET A 10 5.64 -13.11 -14.08
N THR A 11 5.85 -14.27 -13.47
CA THR A 11 4.98 -15.45 -13.60
C THR A 11 4.37 -15.80 -12.25
N LEU A 12 3.30 -16.59 -12.22
CA LEU A 12 2.71 -17.02 -10.94
C LEU A 12 3.69 -17.80 -10.08
N GLU A 13 4.53 -18.63 -10.70
CA GLU A 13 5.57 -19.39 -9.99
C GLU A 13 6.60 -18.45 -9.36
N ARG A 14 7.09 -17.46 -10.12
CA ARG A 14 8.06 -16.47 -9.64
C ARG A 14 7.45 -15.63 -8.50
N MET A 15 6.21 -15.17 -8.68
CA MET A 15 5.44 -14.43 -7.67
C MET A 15 5.27 -15.25 -6.39
N GLY A 16 4.87 -16.52 -6.49
CA GLY A 16 4.70 -17.40 -5.33
C GLY A 16 6.00 -17.60 -4.55
N ARG A 17 7.16 -17.75 -5.24
CA ARG A 17 8.47 -17.84 -4.57
C ARG A 17 8.84 -16.56 -3.84
N ILE A 18 8.59 -15.39 -4.45
CA ILE A 18 8.85 -14.10 -3.82
C ILE A 18 7.99 -13.95 -2.56
N LEU A 19 6.68 -14.22 -2.67
CA LEU A 19 5.75 -14.11 -1.56
C LEU A 19 6.08 -15.07 -0.42
N HIS A 20 6.47 -16.30 -0.72
CA HIS A 20 6.86 -17.28 0.30
C HIS A 20 8.14 -16.86 1.05
N ALA A 21 9.04 -16.13 0.39
CA ALA A 21 10.21 -15.55 1.05
C ALA A 21 9.86 -14.39 2.00
N LEU A 22 8.75 -13.68 1.74
CA LEU A 22 8.23 -12.62 2.63
C LEU A 22 7.45 -13.21 3.81
N ASP A 23 6.71 -14.29 3.58
CA ASP A 23 5.91 -15.00 4.57
C ASP A 23 6.02 -16.53 4.36
N PRO A 24 6.79 -17.25 5.19
CA PRO A 24 6.89 -18.71 5.12
C PRO A 24 5.55 -19.43 5.35
N GLU A 25 4.56 -18.78 5.99
CA GLU A 25 3.22 -19.31 6.23
C GLU A 25 2.22 -18.95 5.11
N LEU A 26 2.72 -18.48 3.95
CA LEU A 26 1.94 -18.11 2.77
C LEU A 26 0.83 -19.12 2.46
N GLN A 27 -0.40 -18.63 2.41
CA GLN A 27 -1.55 -19.42 1.98
C GLN A 27 -1.80 -19.20 0.50
N SER A 28 -2.12 -20.28 -0.21
CA SER A 28 -2.35 -20.26 -1.66
C SER A 28 -3.77 -20.70 -1.99
N ALA A 29 -4.41 -19.98 -2.91
CA ALA A 29 -5.71 -20.27 -3.50
C ALA A 29 -5.59 -20.21 -5.04
N PRO A 30 -6.58 -20.70 -5.81
CA PRO A 30 -6.47 -20.80 -7.27
C PRO A 30 -6.10 -19.49 -8.00
N ASN A 31 -6.55 -18.34 -7.48
CA ASN A 31 -6.34 -17.02 -8.08
C ASN A 31 -5.86 -15.98 -7.05
N ALA A 32 -5.33 -16.44 -5.91
CA ALA A 32 -4.88 -15.56 -4.86
C ALA A 32 -3.79 -16.19 -3.98
N PHE A 33 -2.97 -15.33 -3.40
CA PHE A 33 -2.13 -15.65 -2.25
C PHE A 33 -2.56 -14.79 -1.07
N GLN A 34 -2.39 -15.30 0.14
CA GLN A 34 -2.60 -14.55 1.37
C GLN A 34 -1.35 -14.66 2.24
N LEU A 35 -0.84 -13.50 2.64
CA LEU A 35 0.34 -13.36 3.50
C LEU A 35 0.07 -12.42 4.68
N THR A 36 0.83 -12.58 5.75
CA THR A 36 0.77 -11.72 6.94
C THR A 36 2.07 -10.95 7.12
N ILE A 37 1.98 -9.62 7.13
CA ILE A 37 3.13 -8.74 7.37
C ILE A 37 2.77 -7.76 8.49
N ARG A 38 3.53 -7.77 9.60
CA ARG A 38 3.27 -6.90 10.76
C ARG A 38 1.80 -6.94 11.22
N GLU A 39 1.25 -8.16 11.33
CA GLU A 39 -0.16 -8.41 11.70
C GLU A 39 -1.22 -7.94 10.68
N VAL A 40 -0.80 -7.35 9.55
CA VAL A 40 -1.69 -7.01 8.44
C VAL A 40 -1.80 -8.20 7.49
N THR A 41 -3.02 -8.69 7.30
CA THR A 41 -3.33 -9.69 6.26
C THR A 41 -3.42 -9.01 4.91
N VAL A 42 -2.52 -9.37 4.00
CA VAL A 42 -2.51 -8.92 2.61
C VAL A 42 -3.00 -10.07 1.72
N ILE A 43 -3.88 -9.76 0.78
CA ILE A 43 -4.38 -10.68 -0.23
C ILE A 43 -3.85 -10.22 -1.59
N VAL A 44 -3.06 -11.06 -2.25
CA VAL A 44 -2.57 -10.82 -3.61
C VAL A 44 -3.46 -11.60 -4.57
N VAL A 45 -4.31 -10.90 -5.31
CA VAL A 45 -5.21 -11.47 -6.31
C VAL A 45 -4.61 -11.25 -7.69
N PHE A 46 -4.69 -12.24 -8.57
CA PHE A 46 -4.14 -12.15 -9.92
C PHE A 46 -5.05 -12.78 -10.97
N ASP A 47 -4.86 -12.35 -12.21
CA ASP A 47 -5.49 -12.90 -13.41
C ASP A 47 -4.45 -12.87 -14.55
N GLU A 48 -3.91 -14.04 -14.91
CA GLU A 48 -2.92 -14.16 -15.98
C GLU A 48 -3.49 -13.80 -17.36
N ALA A 49 -4.76 -14.11 -17.61
CA ALA A 49 -5.38 -13.86 -18.90
C ALA A 49 -5.63 -12.36 -19.12
N ALA A 50 -5.97 -11.64 -18.05
CA ALA A 50 -6.13 -10.19 -18.07
C ALA A 50 -4.82 -9.43 -17.87
N ASP A 51 -3.70 -10.12 -17.59
CA ASP A 51 -2.41 -9.55 -17.23
C ASP A 51 -2.52 -8.55 -16.06
N ARG A 52 -3.17 -8.96 -14.97
CA ARG A 52 -3.42 -8.09 -13.81
C ARG A 52 -3.09 -8.77 -12.51
N MET A 53 -2.62 -7.97 -11.55
CA MET A 53 -2.66 -8.35 -10.15
C MET A 53 -3.06 -7.15 -9.29
N ARG A 54 -3.44 -7.44 -8.06
CA ARG A 54 -3.56 -6.46 -7.00
C ARG A 54 -3.15 -7.07 -5.67
N ALA A 55 -2.42 -6.30 -4.86
CA ALA A 55 -2.26 -6.57 -3.45
C ALA A 55 -3.25 -5.69 -2.69
N ILE A 56 -4.09 -6.29 -1.85
CA ILE A 56 -5.10 -5.56 -1.09
C ILE A 56 -5.07 -5.97 0.38
N ALA A 57 -5.40 -5.03 1.26
CA ALA A 57 -5.57 -5.31 2.68
C ALA A 57 -6.78 -4.52 3.21
N PRO A 58 -7.64 -5.15 4.04
CA PRO A 58 -8.75 -4.43 4.66
C PRO A 58 -8.19 -3.46 5.70
N VAL A 59 -8.75 -2.25 5.74
CA VAL A 59 -8.39 -1.21 6.71
C VAL A 59 -9.40 -1.19 7.85
N ARG A 60 -10.69 -1.06 7.51
CA ARG A 60 -11.83 -1.08 8.44
C ARG A 60 -13.15 -1.24 7.67
N PRO A 61 -14.29 -1.52 8.33
CA PRO A 61 -15.60 -1.32 7.72
C PRO A 61 -15.75 0.12 7.21
N ALA A 62 -16.38 0.27 6.04
CA ALA A 62 -16.66 1.57 5.44
C ALA A 62 -17.80 2.32 6.16
N GLU A 63 -18.58 1.60 6.98
CA GLU A 63 -19.57 2.21 7.86
C GLU A 63 -18.90 3.20 8.82
N GLY A 64 -19.49 4.39 8.92
CA GLY A 64 -18.98 5.47 9.77
C GLY A 64 -17.68 6.10 9.26
N LEU A 65 -17.43 6.10 7.95
CA LEU A 65 -16.44 6.98 7.32
C LEU A 65 -17.03 8.39 7.17
N GLU A 66 -16.36 9.37 7.76
CA GLU A 66 -16.77 10.77 7.65
C GLU A 66 -16.27 11.39 6.34
N GLU A 67 -16.95 12.44 5.86
CA GLU A 67 -16.57 13.16 4.62
C GLU A 67 -15.12 13.67 4.68
N ALA A 68 -14.68 14.14 5.85
CA ALA A 68 -13.31 14.59 6.07
C ALA A 68 -12.29 13.45 5.90
N GLU A 69 -12.61 12.23 6.35
CA GLU A 69 -11.75 11.06 6.13
C GLU A 69 -11.67 10.71 4.64
N LEU A 70 -12.80 10.75 3.93
CA LEU A 70 -12.84 10.50 2.48
C LEU A 70 -11.97 11.49 1.70
N ILE A 71 -12.11 12.79 1.99
CA ILE A 71 -11.29 13.84 1.37
C ILE A 71 -9.82 13.62 1.70
N ARG A 72 -9.50 13.34 2.97
CA ARG A 72 -8.12 13.10 3.40
C ARG A 72 -7.48 11.92 2.68
N MET A 73 -8.22 10.83 2.48
CA MET A 73 -7.76 9.69 1.69
C MET A 73 -7.53 10.04 0.21
N MET A 74 -8.39 10.87 -0.39
CA MET A 74 -8.20 11.31 -1.78
C MET A 74 -6.96 12.20 -1.95
N GLN A 75 -6.68 13.05 -0.96
CA GLN A 75 -5.46 13.86 -0.93
C GLN A 75 -4.22 12.98 -0.72
N ALA A 76 -4.27 12.02 0.20
CA ALA A 76 -3.20 11.07 0.41
C ALA A 76 -2.90 10.25 -0.85
N ASN A 77 -3.95 9.79 -1.55
CA ASN A 77 -3.84 9.13 -2.84
C ASN A 77 -3.12 9.97 -3.92
N PHE A 78 -3.12 11.30 -3.77
CA PHE A 78 -2.42 12.19 -4.69
C PHE A 78 -0.92 12.30 -4.40
N ASP A 79 -0.51 12.30 -3.12
CA ASP A 79 0.86 12.68 -2.77
C ASP A 79 1.65 11.69 -1.88
N SER A 80 1.01 10.93 -1.00
CA SER A 80 1.67 10.22 0.12
C SER A 80 1.37 8.72 0.14
N ALA A 81 0.35 8.27 -0.58
CA ALA A 81 0.02 6.86 -0.75
C ALA A 81 0.91 6.16 -1.80
N LEU A 82 1.61 6.94 -2.63
CA LEU A 82 2.52 6.49 -3.68
C LEU A 82 1.81 5.62 -4.73
N ASP A 83 2.27 4.38 -4.92
CA ASP A 83 1.72 3.42 -5.89
C ASP A 83 0.48 2.69 -5.35
N ALA A 84 0.32 2.66 -4.01
CA ALA A 84 -0.88 2.15 -3.36
C ALA A 84 -1.96 3.24 -3.24
N ARG A 85 -3.21 2.83 -3.03
CA ARG A 85 -4.37 3.71 -2.91
C ARG A 85 -5.40 3.19 -1.91
N TYR A 86 -6.12 4.12 -1.28
CA TYR A 86 -7.37 3.80 -0.58
C TYR A 86 -8.52 3.58 -1.57
N ALA A 87 -9.34 2.57 -1.32
CA ALA A 87 -10.53 2.23 -2.11
C ALA A 87 -11.65 1.68 -1.22
N ILE A 88 -12.91 1.91 -1.60
CA ILE A 88 -14.08 1.32 -0.91
C ILE A 88 -14.70 0.26 -1.80
N ALA A 89 -14.89 -0.94 -1.25
CA ALA A 89 -15.56 -2.04 -1.93
C ALA A 89 -16.14 -3.02 -0.91
N GLN A 90 -17.31 -3.59 -1.22
CA GLN A 90 -17.96 -4.60 -0.37
C GLN A 90 -18.05 -4.17 1.11
N GLU A 91 -18.55 -2.95 1.35
CA GLU A 91 -18.77 -2.39 2.70
C GLU A 91 -17.50 -2.23 3.55
N ALA A 92 -16.31 -2.35 2.94
CA ALA A 92 -15.02 -2.16 3.61
C ALA A 92 -14.16 -1.11 2.90
N LEU A 93 -13.36 -0.41 3.69
CA LEU A 93 -12.23 0.38 3.24
C LEU A 93 -11.02 -0.55 3.05
N TRP A 94 -10.36 -0.40 1.92
CA TRP A 94 -9.20 -1.18 1.50
C TRP A 94 -8.02 -0.26 1.20
N ALA A 95 -6.81 -0.76 1.49
CA ALA A 95 -5.61 -0.34 0.81
C ALA A 95 -5.38 -1.28 -0.38
N ALA A 96 -4.99 -0.73 -1.53
CA ALA A 96 -4.82 -1.48 -2.77
C ALA A 96 -3.63 -0.98 -3.58
N PHE A 97 -2.75 -1.89 -3.98
CA PHE A 97 -1.74 -1.71 -5.02
C PHE A 97 -2.15 -2.53 -6.23
N ILE A 98 -2.21 -1.92 -7.42
CA ILE A 98 -2.73 -2.55 -8.64
C ILE A 98 -1.70 -2.37 -9.76
N HIS A 99 -1.32 -3.44 -10.43
CA HIS A 99 -0.31 -3.38 -11.49
C HIS A 99 -0.58 -4.44 -12.59
N PRO A 100 -0.06 -4.27 -13.82
CA PRO A 100 -0.04 -5.34 -14.81
C PRO A 100 0.93 -6.46 -14.42
N LEU A 101 0.55 -7.74 -14.61
CA LEU A 101 1.31 -8.88 -14.10
C LEU A 101 2.67 -9.00 -14.78
N SER A 102 2.69 -9.13 -16.09
CA SER A 102 3.90 -9.41 -16.87
C SER A 102 5.06 -8.42 -16.67
N PRO A 103 4.86 -7.08 -16.60
CA PRO A 103 5.97 -6.16 -16.35
C PRO A 103 6.32 -5.98 -14.87
N LEU A 104 5.60 -6.60 -13.93
CA LEU A 104 5.86 -6.40 -12.50
C LEU A 104 7.26 -6.93 -12.14
N GLU A 105 8.11 -6.06 -11.63
CA GLU A 105 9.42 -6.45 -11.12
C GLU A 105 9.35 -6.91 -9.65
N ARG A 106 10.39 -7.62 -9.21
CA ARG A 106 10.45 -8.13 -7.82
C ARG A 106 10.38 -6.98 -6.83
N ASP A 107 11.19 -5.95 -7.05
CA ASP A 107 11.33 -4.85 -6.09
C ASP A 107 10.09 -3.95 -6.09
N GLU A 108 9.43 -3.78 -7.24
CA GLU A 108 8.13 -3.12 -7.36
C GLU A 108 7.04 -3.87 -6.59
N MET A 109 7.00 -5.21 -6.72
CA MET A 109 6.05 -6.04 -5.98
C MET A 109 6.23 -5.91 -4.47
N ILE A 110 7.48 -6.03 -3.99
CA ILE A 110 7.81 -5.93 -2.57
C ILE A 110 7.50 -4.52 -2.05
N SER A 111 7.87 -3.49 -2.81
CA SER A 111 7.57 -2.09 -2.49
C SER A 111 6.07 -1.85 -2.41
N GLY A 112 5.30 -2.26 -3.42
CA GLY A 112 3.85 -2.09 -3.48
C GLY A 112 3.11 -2.80 -2.34
N ILE A 113 3.53 -4.01 -1.96
CA ILE A 113 3.00 -4.71 -0.77
C ILE A 113 3.33 -3.92 0.51
N GLY A 114 4.57 -3.45 0.64
CA GLY A 114 4.98 -2.61 1.76
C GLY A 114 4.14 -1.33 1.87
N GLN A 115 3.82 -0.70 0.75
CA GLN A 115 2.96 0.48 0.69
C GLN A 115 1.52 0.18 1.11
N VAL A 116 0.94 -0.96 0.68
CA VAL A 116 -0.38 -1.41 1.14
C VAL A 116 -0.40 -1.60 2.66
N VAL A 117 0.61 -2.26 3.22
CA VAL A 117 0.73 -2.45 4.68
C VAL A 117 0.86 -1.10 5.40
N ASN A 118 1.68 -0.18 4.88
CA ASN A 118 1.85 1.14 5.46
C ASN A 118 0.55 1.98 5.43
N LEU A 119 -0.25 1.88 4.36
CA LEU A 119 -1.55 2.55 4.30
C LEU A 119 -2.53 2.03 5.36
N VAL A 120 -2.50 0.72 5.66
CA VAL A 120 -3.29 0.14 6.75
C VAL A 120 -2.79 0.68 8.10
N LEU A 121 -1.49 0.60 8.35
CA LEU A 121 -0.90 0.96 9.65
C LEU A 121 -0.93 2.47 9.94
N SER A 122 -0.94 3.31 8.91
CA SER A 122 -0.93 4.77 9.04
C SER A 122 -2.31 5.42 8.86
N TYR A 123 -3.35 4.62 8.58
CA TYR A 123 -4.72 5.11 8.52
C TYR A 123 -5.08 5.82 9.84
N GLY A 124 -5.77 6.96 9.74
CA GLY A 124 -6.11 7.80 10.90
C GLY A 124 -4.98 8.71 11.38
N THR A 125 -3.76 8.58 10.83
CA THR A 125 -2.60 9.42 11.19
C THR A 125 -1.95 10.02 9.94
N LEU A 126 -0.93 9.38 9.39
CA LEU A 126 -0.14 9.90 8.27
C LEU A 126 -0.77 9.62 6.90
N TYR A 127 -1.63 8.61 6.79
CA TYR A 127 -2.24 8.17 5.53
C TYR A 127 -1.20 7.97 4.41
N SER A 128 -0.11 7.24 4.69
CA SER A 128 1.05 7.18 3.81
C SER A 128 1.51 5.75 3.49
N GLY A 129 1.95 5.55 2.25
CA GLY A 129 2.55 4.31 1.77
C GLY A 129 4.03 4.15 2.16
N GLY A 130 4.70 5.18 2.71
CA GLY A 130 6.11 5.07 3.09
C GLY A 130 6.75 6.40 3.47
N GLY A 131 8.09 6.47 3.40
CA GLY A 131 8.84 7.68 3.76
C GLY A 131 8.85 8.78 2.69
N LEU A 132 8.34 8.51 1.50
CA LEU A 132 8.29 9.45 0.39
C LEU A 132 6.92 10.14 0.34
N VAL A 133 6.91 11.45 0.07
CA VAL A 133 5.70 12.21 -0.25
C VAL A 133 6.01 13.12 -1.44
N TYR A 134 5.19 13.06 -2.47
CA TYR A 134 5.29 13.92 -3.64
C TYR A 134 4.85 15.36 -3.31
N GLY A 135 5.48 16.33 -3.97
CA GLY A 135 5.08 17.73 -3.86
C GLY A 135 3.74 18.02 -4.54
N GLY A 136 3.13 19.16 -4.20
CA GLY A 136 1.87 19.63 -4.80
C GLY A 136 0.61 19.18 -4.07
N GLY A 137 0.72 18.23 -3.14
CA GLY A 137 -0.32 17.91 -2.17
C GLY A 137 -0.10 18.59 -0.82
N ASP A 138 -0.94 18.26 0.16
CA ASP A 138 -0.96 18.89 1.49
C ASP A 138 -0.41 18.01 2.62
N SER A 139 -0.07 16.74 2.34
CA SER A 139 0.35 15.78 3.37
C SER A 139 1.61 16.20 4.11
N GLN A 140 2.61 16.74 3.40
CA GLN A 140 3.83 17.28 4.02
C GLN A 140 3.56 18.47 4.95
N LYS A 141 2.59 19.32 4.60
CA LYS A 141 2.23 20.49 5.41
C LYS A 141 1.56 20.06 6.70
N LEU A 142 0.58 19.17 6.61
CA LEU A 142 -0.14 18.62 7.77
C LEU A 142 0.80 17.94 8.77
N GLN A 143 1.80 17.19 8.28
CA GLN A 143 2.80 16.55 9.14
C GLN A 143 3.68 17.57 9.88
N ARG A 144 4.00 18.70 9.26
CA ARG A 144 4.78 19.77 9.90
C ARG A 144 3.95 20.56 10.91
N GLU A 145 2.70 20.86 10.59
CA GLU A 145 1.80 21.61 11.49
C GLU A 145 1.65 20.93 12.87
N LEU A 146 1.58 19.59 12.90
CA LEU A 146 1.55 18.83 14.17
C LEU A 146 2.83 19.03 14.99
N ILE A 147 4.01 19.03 14.35
CA ILE A 147 5.29 19.24 15.04
C ILE A 147 5.34 20.66 15.60
N ASP A 148 4.96 21.65 14.80
CA ASP A 148 4.95 23.05 15.19
C ASP A 148 4.02 23.30 16.40
N GLU A 149 2.81 22.71 16.39
CA GLU A 149 1.85 22.77 17.52
C GLU A 149 2.44 22.18 18.81
N LEU A 150 3.12 21.03 18.71
CA LEU A 150 3.74 20.39 19.87
C LEU A 150 4.92 21.19 20.42
N LEU A 151 5.71 21.82 19.54
CA LEU A 151 6.81 22.70 19.93
C LEU A 151 6.30 23.96 20.65
N GLU A 152 5.20 24.55 20.17
CA GLU A 152 4.57 25.73 20.80
C GLU A 152 4.07 25.40 22.21
N LYS A 153 3.31 24.31 22.39
CA LYS A 153 2.84 23.87 23.71
C LYS A 153 3.99 23.57 24.69
N GLY A 154 5.12 23.08 24.18
CA GLY A 154 6.30 22.80 25.00
C GLY A 154 7.02 24.06 25.51
N GLN A 155 6.81 25.23 24.89
CA GLN A 155 7.39 26.50 25.31
C GLN A 155 6.58 27.19 26.43
N GLU A 156 5.35 26.73 26.70
CA GLU A 156 4.51 27.25 27.78
C GLU A 156 4.86 26.68 29.17
N ILE A 157 5.97 25.93 29.28
CA ILE A 157 6.51 25.29 30.49
C ILE A 157 7.85 25.93 30.84
#